data_AF-A0A8H5D7Q0-F1
#
_entry.id   AF-A0A8H5D7Q0-F1
#
_cell.length_a   1.000
_cell.length_b   1.000
_cell.length_c   1.000
_cell.angle_alpha   90.00
_cell.angle_beta   90.00
_cell.angle_gamma   90.00
#
_symmetry.space_group_name_H-M   'P 1'
#
loop_
_entity.id
_entity.type
_entity.pdbx_description
1 polymer ?
#
loop_
_entity_poly.entity_id
_entity_poly.type
_entity_poly.pdbx_seq_one_letter_code
_entity_poly.pdbx_strand_id
1 'polypeptide(L)'
;MSSPKAIVQIFITGSRILGKAFFEAGRQAVKNAKQSPQAAMGGDVAGVGHATSGSVTDNLTREHRITLDEAQLILNVKRDDELEKILKNYEHLFKANSPPAPKADEAKKPSTGKPPAPPAYSHYLQSKVVRARDRIEAEFKALESADSSAQSPPPPQPDTQPPPPTGNQS
;
A
#
# COMPACT_ATOMS: atom_id res chain seq x y z
N MET A 1 56.38 -7.65 -13.33
CA MET A 1 56.50 -7.68 -11.85
C MET A 1 55.16 -7.29 -11.25
N SER A 2 54.28 -8.25 -10.96
CA SER A 2 53.05 -7.96 -10.21
C SER A 2 53.46 -7.71 -8.77
N SER A 3 53.46 -6.45 -8.33
CA SER A 3 53.92 -6.09 -6.99
C SER A 3 52.78 -6.31 -5.98
N PRO A 4 52.92 -7.21 -4.99
CA PRO A 4 51.90 -7.44 -3.96
C PRO A 4 51.45 -6.18 -3.22
N LYS A 5 52.31 -5.15 -3.17
CA LYS A 5 52.02 -3.83 -2.60
C LYS A 5 50.91 -3.08 -3.34
N ALA A 6 50.83 -3.20 -4.67
CA ALA A 6 49.79 -2.54 -5.46
C ALA A 6 48.40 -3.13 -5.18
N ILE A 7 48.30 -4.46 -5.02
CA ILE A 7 47.05 -5.15 -4.70
C ILE A 7 46.54 -4.74 -3.32
N VAL A 8 47.43 -4.72 -2.32
CA VAL A 8 47.11 -4.30 -0.96
C VAL A 8 46.65 -2.83 -0.93
N GLN A 9 47.29 -1.97 -1.71
CA GLN A 9 46.94 -0.55 -1.77
C GLN A 9 45.58 -0.32 -2.43
N ILE A 10 45.25 -1.05 -3.51
CA ILE A 10 43.93 -1.02 -4.14
C ILE A 10 42.86 -1.49 -3.16
N PHE A 11 43.13 -2.56 -2.41
CA PHE A 11 42.17 -3.10 -1.45
C PHE A 11 41.90 -2.10 -0.31
N ILE A 12 42.93 -1.53 0.31
CA ILE A 12 42.79 -0.55 1.39
C ILE A 12 42.06 0.71 0.92
N THR A 13 42.36 1.17 -0.30
CA THR A 13 41.74 2.37 -0.86
C THR A 13 40.28 2.10 -1.24
N GLY A 14 39.99 0.95 -1.85
CA GLY A 14 38.65 0.51 -2.18
C GLY A 14 37.77 0.34 -0.93
N SER A 15 38.28 -0.30 0.12
CA SER A 15 37.53 -0.49 1.38
C SER A 15 37.23 0.83 2.08
N ARG A 16 38.12 1.84 2.02
CA ARG A 16 37.87 3.16 2.63
C ARG A 16 36.78 3.94 1.91
N ILE A 17 36.78 3.92 0.57
CA ILE A 17 35.76 4.60 -0.23
C ILE A 17 34.40 3.93 -0.02
N LEU A 18 34.37 2.60 -0.09
CA LEU A 18 33.16 1.81 0.12
C LEU A 18 32.60 1.99 1.55
N GLY A 19 33.46 1.93 2.57
CA GLY A 19 33.05 2.11 3.97
C GLY A 19 32.51 3.51 4.27
N LYS A 20 33.12 4.57 3.72
CA LYS A 20 32.60 5.94 3.89
C LYS A 20 31.25 6.15 3.21
N ALA A 21 31.05 5.62 2.00
CA ALA A 21 29.78 5.71 1.30
C ALA A 21 28.65 5.00 2.07
N PHE A 22 28.88 3.78 2.57
CA PHE A 22 27.90 3.07 3.39
C PHE A 22 27.61 3.79 4.72
N PHE A 23 28.62 4.37 5.38
CA PHE A 23 28.42 5.10 6.63
C PHE A 23 27.60 6.38 6.43
N GLU A 24 27.88 7.16 5.39
CA GLU A 24 27.12 8.37 5.06
C GLU A 24 25.69 8.02 4.62
N ALA A 25 25.53 7.03 3.75
CA ALA A 25 24.21 6.55 3.33
C ALA A 25 23.39 6.01 4.51
N GLY A 26 24.01 5.23 5.41
CA GLY A 26 23.38 4.72 6.62
C GLY A 26 22.97 5.84 7.57
N ARG A 27 23.84 6.82 7.79
CA ARG A 27 23.51 8.01 8.60
C ARG A 27 22.39 8.85 7.97
N GLN A 28 22.35 8.96 6.64
CA GLN A 28 21.29 9.65 5.91
C GLN A 28 19.95 8.88 6.03
N ALA A 29 19.97 7.55 5.91
CA ALA A 29 18.80 6.71 6.11
C ALA A 29 18.23 6.85 7.53
N VAL A 30 19.08 6.86 8.56
CA VAL A 30 18.65 7.04 9.95
C VAL A 30 18.07 8.44 10.21
N LYS A 31 18.64 9.49 9.62
CA LYS A 31 18.08 10.85 9.74
C LYS A 31 16.72 10.96 9.05
N ASN A 32 16.60 10.43 7.84
CA ASN A 32 15.33 10.39 7.11
C ASN A 32 14.26 9.59 7.86
N ALA A 33 14.64 8.47 8.49
CA ALA A 33 13.75 7.67 9.33
C ALA A 33 13.32 8.39 10.62
N LYS A 34 14.20 9.22 11.22
CA LYS A 34 13.87 9.99 12.44
C LYS A 34 13.04 11.25 12.17
N GLN A 35 13.21 11.87 11.00
CA GLN A 35 12.50 13.10 10.63
C GLN A 35 11.18 12.84 9.89
N SER A 36 10.90 11.60 9.50
CA SER A 36 9.57 11.21 9.04
C SER A 36 8.71 10.85 10.26
N PRO A 37 7.67 11.65 10.60
CA PRO A 37 6.73 11.29 11.67
C PRO A 37 6.02 9.95 11.43
N GLN A 38 6.17 9.38 10.24
CA GLN A 38 5.76 8.03 9.84
C GLN A 38 6.44 6.89 10.59
N ALA A 39 7.66 7.06 11.12
CA ALA A 39 8.36 5.99 11.83
C ALA A 39 7.92 5.85 13.30
N ALA A 40 7.28 6.89 13.86
CA ALA A 40 6.79 6.89 15.24
C ALA A 40 5.30 6.48 15.35
N MET A 41 4.55 6.51 14.25
CA MET A 41 3.19 5.99 14.17
C MET A 41 3.15 4.67 13.39
N GLY A 42 3.41 3.57 14.10
CA GLY A 42 2.90 2.22 13.78
C GLY A 42 3.11 1.71 12.35
N GLY A 43 4.26 1.07 12.10
CA GLY A 43 4.42 -0.25 11.45
C GLY A 43 3.91 -0.54 10.03
N ASP A 44 2.87 0.11 9.51
CA ASP A 44 1.98 -0.57 8.56
C ASP A 44 1.71 0.17 7.26
N VAL A 45 2.37 1.31 7.04
CA VAL A 45 2.01 2.25 5.97
C VAL A 45 3.23 2.80 5.23
N ALA A 46 4.11 1.88 4.82
CA ALA A 46 5.06 2.18 3.76
C ALA A 46 4.26 2.48 2.47
N GLY A 47 4.17 3.75 2.09
CA GLY A 47 3.48 4.20 0.88
C GLY A 47 2.23 5.06 1.13
N VAL A 48 1.45 4.82 2.19
CA VAL A 48 0.25 5.67 2.47
C VAL A 48 0.63 7.09 2.88
N GLY A 49 1.79 7.28 3.50
CA GLY A 49 2.31 8.63 3.78
C GLY A 49 2.62 9.45 2.53
N HIS A 50 2.75 8.81 1.36
CA HIS A 50 2.98 9.48 0.07
C HIS A 50 1.70 9.68 -0.73
N ALA A 51 0.57 9.11 -0.28
CA ALA A 51 -0.74 9.30 -0.90
C ALA A 51 -1.32 10.67 -0.46
N THR A 52 -0.73 11.74 -0.97
CA THR A 52 -1.12 13.13 -0.65
C THR A 52 -1.88 13.81 -1.78
N SER A 53 -1.97 13.16 -2.95
CA SER A 53 -2.71 13.68 -4.10
C SER A 53 -4.22 13.53 -3.91
N GLY A 54 -4.99 14.28 -4.70
CA GLY A 54 -6.44 14.12 -4.83
C GLY A 54 -6.85 13.02 -5.81
N SER A 55 -5.90 12.22 -6.32
CA SER A 55 -6.18 11.11 -7.23
C SER A 55 -7.06 10.06 -6.56
N VAL A 56 -7.85 9.33 -7.37
CA VAL A 56 -8.72 8.25 -6.87
C VAL A 56 -7.90 7.19 -6.13
N THR A 57 -6.76 6.79 -6.69
CA THR A 57 -5.86 5.81 -6.06
C THR A 57 -5.28 6.28 -4.72
N ASP A 58 -4.94 7.57 -4.58
CA ASP A 58 -4.44 8.13 -3.31
C ASP A 58 -5.55 8.19 -2.26
N ASN A 59 -6.76 8.57 -2.66
CA ASN A 59 -7.92 8.59 -1.75
C ASN A 59 -8.21 7.18 -1.22
N LEU A 60 -8.27 6.18 -2.10
CA LEU A 60 -8.48 4.77 -1.71
C LEU A 60 -7.33 4.26 -0.83
N THR A 61 -6.09 4.65 -1.12
CA THR A 61 -4.92 4.29 -0.31
C THR A 61 -5.00 4.86 1.11
N ARG A 62 -5.51 6.10 1.25
CA ARG A 62 -5.74 6.72 2.57
C ARG A 62 -6.90 6.06 3.32
N GLU A 63 -7.97 5.69 2.61
CA GLU A 63 -9.16 5.04 3.18
C GLU A 63 -8.84 3.65 3.73
N HIS A 64 -8.27 2.78 2.90
CA HIS A 64 -7.96 1.40 3.30
C HIS A 64 -6.64 1.26 4.07
N ARG A 65 -5.87 2.35 4.19
CA ARG A 65 -4.56 2.40 4.88
C ARG A 65 -3.57 1.35 4.35
N ILE A 66 -3.66 1.04 3.06
CA ILE A 66 -2.73 0.16 2.32
C ILE A 66 -2.67 0.64 0.87
N THR A 67 -1.55 0.41 0.19
CA THR A 67 -1.43 0.70 -1.25
C THR A 67 -2.06 -0.42 -2.09
N LEU A 68 -2.39 -0.12 -3.36
CA LEU A 68 -2.88 -1.14 -4.30
C LEU A 68 -1.85 -2.26 -4.52
N ASP A 69 -0.57 -1.91 -4.64
CA ASP A 69 0.52 -2.87 -4.83
C ASP A 69 0.70 -3.77 -3.59
N GLU A 70 0.56 -3.21 -2.38
CA GLU A 70 0.56 -3.99 -1.14
C GLU A 70 -0.63 -4.95 -1.08
N ALA A 71 -1.83 -4.49 -1.48
CA ALA A 71 -3.02 -5.34 -1.51
C ALA A 71 -2.84 -6.55 -2.44
N GLN A 72 -2.25 -6.32 -3.63
CA GLN A 72 -1.94 -7.37 -4.60
C GLN A 72 -0.91 -8.35 -4.07
N LEU A 73 0.12 -7.86 -3.39
CA LEU A 73 1.15 -8.69 -2.77
C LEU A 73 0.58 -9.55 -1.63
N ILE A 74 -0.26 -8.96 -0.77
CA ILE A 74 -0.90 -9.67 0.35
C ILE A 74 -1.78 -10.81 -0.16
N LEU A 75 -2.59 -10.57 -1.20
CA LEU A 75 -3.47 -11.59 -1.77
C LEU A 75 -2.78 -12.48 -2.82
N ASN A 76 -1.51 -12.24 -3.11
CA ASN A 76 -0.73 -12.96 -4.13
C ASN A 76 -1.46 -12.99 -5.50
N VAL A 77 -1.87 -11.81 -5.96
CA VAL A 77 -2.58 -11.60 -7.23
C VAL A 77 -1.87 -10.54 -8.08
N LYS A 78 -2.17 -10.54 -9.37
CA LYS A 78 -1.71 -9.55 -10.35
C LYS A 78 -2.81 -8.52 -10.64
N ARG A 79 -2.46 -7.40 -11.30
CA ARG A 79 -3.40 -6.34 -11.65
C ARG A 79 -4.57 -6.83 -12.52
N ASP A 80 -4.29 -7.76 -13.42
CA ASP A 80 -5.24 -8.25 -14.43
C ASP A 80 -5.93 -9.56 -14.01
N ASP A 81 -5.78 -9.96 -12.74
CA ASP A 81 -6.44 -11.16 -12.24
C ASP A 81 -7.96 -10.92 -12.04
N GLU A 82 -8.75 -11.93 -12.37
CA GLU A 82 -10.21 -11.89 -12.22
C GLU A 82 -10.63 -11.84 -10.75
N LEU A 83 -11.78 -11.20 -10.48
CA LEU A 83 -12.33 -11.05 -9.13
C LEU A 83 -12.54 -12.40 -8.42
N GLU A 84 -12.91 -13.45 -9.14
CA GLU A 84 -13.07 -14.80 -8.58
C GLU A 84 -11.78 -15.34 -7.96
N LYS A 85 -10.65 -15.12 -8.62
CA LYS A 85 -9.33 -15.54 -8.12
C LYS A 85 -8.93 -14.74 -6.88
N ILE A 86 -9.22 -13.44 -6.87
CA ILE A 86 -8.99 -12.57 -5.72
C ILE A 86 -9.77 -13.06 -4.50
N LEU A 87 -11.07 -13.36 -4.67
CA LEU A 87 -11.92 -13.87 -3.60
C LEU A 87 -11.44 -15.23 -3.08
N LYS A 88 -11.06 -16.14 -3.97
CA LYS A 88 -10.52 -17.46 -3.58
C LYS A 88 -9.24 -17.34 -2.75
N ASN A 89 -8.32 -16.47 -3.16
CA ASN A 89 -7.08 -16.24 -2.42
C ASN A 89 -7.36 -15.57 -1.07
N TYR A 90 -8.28 -14.60 -1.03
CA TYR A 90 -8.75 -13.97 0.19
C TYR A 90 -9.31 -15.01 1.17
N GLU A 91 -10.25 -15.86 0.75
CA GLU A 91 -10.84 -16.88 1.61
C GLU A 91 -9.80 -17.86 2.16
N HIS A 92 -8.88 -18.30 1.32
CA HIS A 92 -7.80 -19.19 1.71
C HIS A 92 -6.91 -18.55 2.78
N LEU A 93 -6.43 -17.33 2.54
CA LEU A 93 -5.56 -16.61 3.48
C LEU A 93 -6.29 -16.22 4.76
N PHE A 94 -7.54 -15.78 4.66
CA PHE A 94 -8.35 -15.42 5.82
C PHE A 94 -8.58 -16.63 6.73
N LYS A 95 -8.95 -17.77 6.15
CA LYS A 95 -9.15 -19.04 6.88
C LYS A 95 -7.85 -19.53 7.52
N ALA A 96 -6.73 -19.52 6.78
CA ALA A 96 -5.43 -19.97 7.29
C ALA A 96 -4.93 -19.13 8.47
N ASN A 97 -5.33 -17.86 8.52
CA ASN A 97 -4.95 -16.93 9.59
C ASN A 97 -6.05 -16.72 10.64
N SER A 98 -7.21 -17.40 10.53
CA SER A 98 -8.34 -17.27 11.45
C SER A 98 -8.03 -17.83 12.84
N PRO A 99 -8.75 -17.40 13.89
CA PRO A 99 -8.63 -18.01 15.21
C PRO A 99 -8.86 -19.52 15.11
N PRO A 100 -8.06 -20.37 15.77
CA PRO A 100 -8.37 -21.78 15.85
C PRO A 100 -9.71 -21.95 16.55
N ALA A 101 -10.49 -22.94 16.12
CA ALA A 101 -11.76 -23.25 16.75
C ALA A 101 -11.54 -23.45 18.26
N PRO A 102 -12.38 -22.86 19.13
CA PRO A 102 -12.24 -23.04 20.57
C PRO A 102 -12.35 -24.53 20.89
N LYS A 103 -11.27 -25.11 21.43
CA LYS A 103 -11.34 -26.47 21.95
C LYS A 103 -12.29 -26.44 23.16
N ALA A 104 -13.24 -27.38 23.21
CA ALA A 104 -14.27 -27.45 24.25
C ALA A 104 -13.71 -27.43 25.69
N ASP A 105 -12.43 -27.79 25.86
CA ASP A 105 -11.73 -27.86 27.14
C ASP A 105 -11.11 -26.53 27.62
N GLU A 106 -10.97 -25.52 26.75
CA GLU A 106 -10.30 -24.24 27.09
C GLU A 106 -11.27 -23.18 27.66
N ALA A 107 -12.58 -23.38 27.51
CA ALA A 107 -13.61 -22.43 27.96
C ALA A 107 -13.83 -22.39 29.49
N LYS A 108 -13.10 -23.20 30.29
CA LYS A 108 -13.40 -23.40 31.73
C LYS A 108 -12.24 -23.27 32.73
N LYS A 109 -11.02 -22.90 32.34
CA LYS A 109 -9.93 -22.76 33.31
C LYS A 109 -9.74 -21.30 33.78
N PRO A 110 -10.01 -20.96 35.06
CA PRO A 110 -9.50 -19.73 35.65
C PRO A 110 -7.98 -19.83 35.70
N SER A 111 -7.28 -18.90 35.03
CA SER A 111 -5.81 -18.89 34.98
C SER A 111 -5.24 -18.41 36.31
N THR A 112 -4.94 -19.33 37.23
CA THR A 112 -4.09 -19.07 38.38
C THR A 112 -2.62 -19.25 37.99
N GLY A 113 -1.90 -18.13 37.87
CA GLY A 113 -0.45 -18.08 38.08
C GLY A 113 0.50 -18.18 36.88
N LYS A 114 0.02 -18.30 35.62
CA LYS A 114 0.92 -18.27 34.44
C LYS A 114 0.33 -17.43 33.31
N PRO A 115 1.11 -16.55 32.65
CA PRO A 115 0.60 -15.82 31.50
C PRO A 115 0.14 -16.81 30.42
N PRO A 116 -1.05 -16.61 29.83
CA PRO A 116 -1.54 -17.47 28.75
C PRO A 116 -0.57 -17.45 27.57
N ALA A 117 -0.43 -18.59 26.88
CA ALA A 117 0.34 -18.65 25.64
C ALA A 117 -0.23 -17.64 24.63
N PRO A 118 0.62 -16.99 23.80
CA PRO A 118 0.13 -16.09 22.78
C PRO A 118 -0.83 -16.84 21.84
N PRO A 119 -1.90 -16.18 21.35
CA PRO A 119 -2.85 -16.81 20.45
C PRO A 119 -2.14 -17.36 19.21
N ALA A 120 -2.58 -18.52 18.72
CA ALA A 120 -2.01 -19.17 17.54
C ALA A 120 -2.32 -18.44 16.21
N TYR A 121 -2.98 -17.29 16.27
CA TYR A 121 -3.40 -16.51 15.13
C TYR A 121 -3.10 -15.03 15.35
N SER A 122 -2.93 -14.29 14.26
CA SER A 122 -2.66 -12.85 14.29
C SER A 122 -3.87 -12.08 13.78
N HIS A 123 -4.51 -11.30 14.66
CA HIS A 123 -5.53 -10.33 14.28
C HIS A 123 -5.02 -9.31 13.27
N TYR A 124 -3.74 -8.95 13.37
CA TYR A 124 -3.12 -8.02 12.45
C TYR A 124 -3.09 -8.58 11.03
N LEU A 125 -2.68 -9.84 10.85
CA LEU A 125 -2.64 -10.48 9.53
C LEU A 125 -4.04 -10.61 8.94
N GLN A 126 -5.03 -11.02 9.73
CA GLN A 126 -6.43 -11.05 9.27
C GLN A 126 -6.91 -9.66 8.84
N SER A 127 -6.63 -8.62 9.63
CA SER A 127 -7.02 -7.25 9.32
C SER A 127 -6.38 -6.77 8.01
N LYS A 128 -5.12 -7.14 7.74
CA LYS A 128 -4.43 -6.82 6.49
C LYS A 128 -5.04 -7.55 5.29
N VAL A 129 -5.39 -8.82 5.43
CA VAL A 129 -6.05 -9.60 4.37
C VAL A 129 -7.42 -9.02 4.01
N VAL A 130 -8.21 -8.61 5.01
CA VAL A 130 -9.51 -7.94 4.77
C VAL A 130 -9.34 -6.61 4.07
N ARG A 131 -8.44 -5.75 4.57
CA ARG A 131 -8.15 -4.45 3.91
C ARG A 131 -7.66 -4.62 2.48
N ALA A 132 -6.85 -5.64 2.22
CA ALA A 132 -6.35 -5.96 0.88
C ALA A 132 -7.49 -6.27 -0.09
N ARG A 133 -8.46 -7.10 0.33
CA ARG A 133 -9.65 -7.37 -0.47
C ARG A 133 -10.45 -6.09 -0.72
N ASP A 134 -10.78 -5.36 0.34
CA ASP A 134 -11.62 -4.16 0.24
C ASP A 134 -10.97 -3.09 -0.67
N ARG A 135 -9.65 -2.92 -0.60
CA ARG A 135 -8.91 -1.99 -1.46
C ARG A 135 -8.97 -2.38 -2.93
N ILE A 136 -8.86 -3.67 -3.26
CA ILE A 136 -8.93 -4.16 -4.64
C ILE A 136 -10.37 -4.03 -5.15
N GLU A 137 -11.38 -4.43 -4.37
CA GLU A 137 -12.80 -4.27 -4.73
C GLU A 137 -13.16 -2.81 -5.01
N ALA A 138 -12.63 -1.87 -4.22
CA ALA A 138 -12.82 -0.44 -4.46
C ALA A 138 -12.16 0.05 -5.76
N GLU A 139 -11.00 -0.52 -6.14
CA GLU A 139 -10.36 -0.21 -7.42
C GLU A 139 -11.19 -0.72 -8.60
N PHE A 140 -11.69 -1.97 -8.53
CA PHE A 140 -12.57 -2.54 -9.55
C PHE A 140 -13.83 -1.68 -9.74
N LYS A 141 -14.47 -1.29 -8.64
CA LYS A 141 -15.64 -0.41 -8.68
C LYS A 141 -15.34 0.97 -9.25
N ALA A 142 -14.17 1.53 -8.95
CA ALA A 142 -13.74 2.81 -9.52
C ALA A 142 -13.52 2.72 -11.03
N LEU A 143 -12.98 1.60 -11.53
CA LEU A 143 -12.81 1.33 -12.96
C LEU A 143 -14.17 1.20 -13.66
N GLU A 144 -15.11 0.42 -13.11
CA GLU A 144 -16.47 0.29 -13.66
C GLU A 144 -17.21 1.64 -13.73
N SER A 145 -17.02 2.48 -12.72
CA SER A 145 -17.63 3.82 -12.67
C SER A 145 -17.02 4.77 -13.71
N ALA A 146 -15.71 4.65 -13.98
CA ALA A 146 -15.03 5.42 -15.00
C ALA A 146 -15.53 5.03 -16.40
N ASP A 147 -15.65 3.74 -16.70
CA ASP A 147 -16.15 3.23 -17.99
C ASP A 147 -17.61 3.64 -18.25
N SER A 148 -18.45 3.61 -17.22
CA SER A 148 -19.86 4.03 -17.32
C SER A 148 -20.01 5.53 -17.60
N SER A 149 -19.12 6.36 -17.04
CA SER A 149 -19.14 7.82 -17.26
C SER A 149 -18.63 8.23 -18.65
N ALA A 150 -17.79 7.42 -19.27
CA ALA A 150 -17.29 7.65 -20.63
C ALA A 150 -18.33 7.34 -21.73
N GLN A 151 -19.39 6.60 -21.41
CA GLN A 151 -20.47 6.24 -22.36
C GLN A 151 -21.67 7.20 -22.36
N SER A 152 -21.65 8.27 -21.56
CA SER A 152 -22.69 9.31 -21.62
C SER A 152 -22.36 10.33 -22.73
N PRO A 153 -23.23 10.57 -23.73
CA PRO A 153 -22.98 11.58 -24.75
C PRO A 153 -22.90 12.98 -24.10
N PRO A 154 -22.05 13.89 -24.61
CA PRO A 154 -21.94 15.23 -24.05
C PRO A 154 -23.32 15.93 -24.08
N PRO A 155 -23.68 16.73 -23.05
CA PRO A 155 -24.90 17.52 -23.08
C PRO A 155 -24.88 18.45 -24.30
N PRO A 156 -26.01 18.65 -25.00
CA PRO A 156 -26.08 19.56 -26.14
C PRO A 156 -25.63 20.95 -25.69
N GLN A 157 -24.59 21.49 -26.33
CA GLN A 157 -24.16 22.86 -26.13
C GLN A 157 -25.32 23.80 -26.52
N PRO A 158 -25.70 24.78 -25.67
CA PRO A 158 -26.70 25.77 -26.06
C PRO A 158 -26.14 26.60 -27.23
N ASP A 159 -26.90 26.66 -28.31
CA ASP A 159 -26.59 27.45 -29.51
C ASP A 159 -26.19 28.88 -29.13
N THR A 160 -24.95 29.26 -29.46
CA THR A 160 -24.52 30.66 -29.47
C THR A 160 -25.27 31.39 -30.57
N GLN A 161 -26.35 32.09 -30.18
CA GLN A 161 -27.06 33.03 -31.04
C GLN A 161 -26.13 34.22 -31.38
N PRO A 162 -26.00 34.64 -32.66
CA PRO A 162 -25.14 35.76 -33.03
C PRO A 162 -25.79 37.12 -32.65
N PRO A 163 -25.00 38.19 -32.43
CA PRO A 163 -25.55 39.47 -31.97
C PRO A 163 -26.37 40.17 -33.06
N PRO A 164 -27.46 40.91 -32.72
CA PRO A 164 -28.21 41.70 -33.69
C PRO A 164 -27.46 43.01 -34.06
N PRO A 165 -27.72 43.55 -35.26
CA PRO A 165 -26.97 44.68 -35.82
C PRO A 165 -27.37 46.03 -35.22
N THR A 166 -26.39 46.94 -35.25
CA THR A 166 -26.40 48.33 -34.80
C THR A 166 -27.54 49.12 -35.44
N GLY A 167 -28.44 49.69 -34.61
CA GLY A 167 -29.45 50.65 -35.04
C GLY A 167 -29.36 51.91 -34.21
N ASN A 168 -28.71 52.95 -34.74
CA ASN A 168 -28.75 54.30 -34.17
C ASN A 168 -29.30 55.25 -35.23
N GLN A 169 -30.59 55.56 -35.11
CA GLN A 169 -31.23 56.71 -35.75
C GLN A 169 -31.84 57.58 -34.66
N SER A 170 -31.18 58.70 -34.36
CA SER A 170 -31.74 60.04 -34.06
C SER A 170 -30.60 60.96 -33.66
#